data_AF-A0A2G9NC44-F1
#
_entry.id   AF-A0A2G9NC44-F1
#
_cell.length_a   1.000
_cell.length_b   1.000
_cell.length_c   1.000
_cell.angle_alpha   90.00
_cell.angle_beta   90.00
_cell.angle_gamma   90.00
#
_symmetry.space_group_name_H-M   'P 1'
#
loop_
_entity.id
_entity.type
_entity.pdbx_description
1 polymer ?
#
loop_
_entity_poly.entity_id
_entity_poly.type
_entity_poly.pdbx_seq_one_letter_code
_entity_poly.pdbx_strand_id
1 'polypeptide(L)'
;MELREIKPFIERIKQEDITFDSHFYKRTQQRPISESIARSFLSQPNKIEKIEQGKSKNRFKLWFKMSNKYSLVLIIEFDTSKGLKVISAWNSSRRWQN
;
A
#
# COMPACT_ATOMS: atom_id res chain seq x y z
N MET A 1 -0.20 16.07 -1.36
CA MET A 1 -0.48 15.40 -0.09
C MET A 1 0.83 15.17 0.63
N GLU A 2 0.91 15.58 1.89
CA GLU A 2 2.07 15.40 2.76
C GLU A 2 2.02 14.04 3.48
N LEU A 3 3.16 13.58 4.00
CA LEU A 3 3.25 12.28 4.69
C LEU A 3 2.27 12.14 5.85
N ARG A 4 2.06 13.22 6.61
CA ARG A 4 1.14 13.27 7.75
C ARG A 4 -0.34 13.10 7.36
N GLU A 5 -0.70 13.39 6.12
CA GLU A 5 -2.08 13.34 5.62
C GLU A 5 -2.48 11.96 5.10
N ILE A 6 -1.50 11.08 4.84
CA ILE A 6 -1.72 9.77 4.21
C ILE A 6 -2.51 8.83 5.11
N LYS A 7 -2.12 8.73 6.38
CA LYS A 7 -2.79 7.82 7.31
C LYS A 7 -4.26 8.24 7.54
N PRO A 8 -4.58 9.51 7.83
CA PRO A 8 -5.97 9.99 7.87
C PRO A 8 -6.76 9.74 6.57
N PHE A 9 -6.10 9.85 5.41
CA PHE A 9 -6.76 9.55 4.14
C PHE A 9 -7.11 8.07 4.01
N ILE A 10 -6.17 7.16 4.31
CA ILE A 10 -6.39 5.71 4.27
C ILE A 10 -7.49 5.28 5.26
N GLU A 11 -7.59 5.94 6.41
CA GLU A 11 -8.66 5.70 7.38
C GLU A 11 -10.06 6.05 6.85
N ARG A 12 -10.16 6.96 5.89
CA ARG A 12 -11.45 7.47 5.36
C ARG A 12 -11.84 6.88 4.00
N ILE A 13 -10.88 6.33 3.26
CA ILE A 13 -11.16 5.85 1.91
C ILE A 13 -12.09 4.63 1.93
N LYS A 14 -13.10 4.64 1.06
CA LYS A 14 -13.96 3.49 0.88
C LYS A 14 -13.27 2.44 0.02
N GLN A 15 -13.57 1.17 0.28
CA GLN A 15 -12.95 0.08 -0.48
C GLN A 15 -13.29 0.17 -1.98
N GLU A 16 -14.49 0.63 -2.35
CA GLU A 16 -14.90 0.85 -3.75
C GLU A 16 -14.02 1.87 -4.51
N ASP A 17 -13.38 2.81 -3.80
CA ASP A 17 -12.51 3.85 -4.37
C ASP A 17 -11.06 3.38 -4.54
N ILE A 18 -10.77 2.12 -4.21
CA ILE A 18 -9.45 1.51 -4.37
C ILE A 18 -9.40 0.79 -5.72
N THR A 19 -8.49 1.23 -6.57
CA THR A 19 -8.23 0.64 -7.90
C THR A 19 -6.84 0.00 -7.94
N PHE A 20 -6.62 -0.91 -8.89
CA PHE A 20 -5.35 -1.62 -9.05
C PHE A 20 -4.78 -1.40 -10.44
N ASP A 21 -3.49 -1.04 -10.49
CA ASP A 21 -2.79 -0.80 -11.75
C ASP A 21 -2.53 -2.12 -12.51
N SER A 22 -2.47 -2.07 -13.84
CA SER A 22 -2.08 -3.23 -14.66
C SER A 22 -0.74 -3.86 -14.22
N HIS A 23 0.20 -3.05 -13.75
CA HIS A 23 1.49 -3.50 -13.24
C HIS A 23 1.33 -4.36 -11.98
N PHE A 24 0.32 -4.10 -11.14
CA PHE A 24 0.05 -4.92 -9.95
C PHE A 24 -0.16 -6.38 -10.35
N TYR A 25 -1.05 -6.64 -11.31
CA TYR A 25 -1.37 -7.98 -11.80
C TYR A 25 -0.18 -8.67 -12.49
N LYS A 26 0.68 -7.92 -13.18
CA LYS A 26 1.92 -8.50 -13.74
C LYS A 26 2.85 -9.04 -12.65
N ARG A 27 2.82 -8.45 -11.45
CA ARG A 27 3.66 -8.85 -10.32
C ARG A 27 3.03 -9.92 -9.42
N THR A 28 1.71 -10.08 -9.44
CA THR A 28 1.04 -11.11 -8.63
C THR A 28 1.44 -12.53 -9.04
N GLN A 29 1.80 -12.74 -10.31
CA GLN A 29 2.34 -14.01 -10.81
C GLN A 29 3.68 -14.41 -10.15
N GLN A 30 4.47 -13.42 -9.71
CA GLN A 30 5.77 -13.64 -9.07
C GLN A 30 5.70 -13.51 -7.54
N ARG A 31 4.63 -12.91 -7.02
CA ARG A 31 4.48 -12.53 -5.61
C ARG A 31 3.02 -12.74 -5.22
N PRO A 32 2.68 -13.70 -4.35
CA PRO A 32 1.30 -14.11 -4.10
C PRO A 32 0.54 -13.12 -3.21
N ILE A 33 0.40 -11.87 -3.66
CA ILE A 33 -0.44 -10.85 -3.03
C ILE A 33 -1.60 -10.55 -3.96
N SER A 34 -2.81 -10.96 -3.55
CA SER A 34 -4.04 -10.66 -4.28
C SER A 34 -4.57 -9.27 -3.93
N GLU A 35 -5.52 -8.78 -4.74
CA GLU A 35 -6.26 -7.56 -4.43
C GLU A 35 -6.96 -7.64 -3.06
N SER A 36 -7.59 -8.79 -2.76
CA SER A 36 -8.27 -9.01 -1.49
C SER A 36 -7.33 -8.85 -0.29
N ILE A 37 -6.09 -9.31 -0.40
CA ILE A 37 -5.08 -9.13 0.65
C ILE A 37 -4.73 -7.64 0.76
N ALA A 38 -4.41 -6.98 -0.34
CA ALA A 38 -4.06 -5.55 -0.33
C ALA A 38 -5.19 -4.68 0.26
N ARG A 39 -6.44 -4.92 -0.15
CA ARG A 39 -7.66 -4.28 0.39
C ARG A 39 -7.82 -4.49 1.89
N SER A 40 -7.67 -5.74 2.35
CA SER A 40 -7.74 -6.10 3.77
C SER A 40 -6.70 -5.37 4.62
N PHE A 41 -5.49 -5.14 4.09
CA PHE A 41 -4.48 -4.35 4.79
C PHE A 41 -4.77 -2.85 4.75
N LEU A 42 -5.25 -2.32 3.62
CA LEU A 42 -5.66 -0.91 3.52
C LEU A 42 -6.83 -0.56 4.44
N SER A 43 -7.72 -1.51 4.78
CA SER A 43 -8.76 -1.32 5.80
C SER A 43 -8.24 -1.38 7.24
N GLN A 44 -6.94 -1.64 7.45
CA GLN A 44 -6.29 -1.75 8.75
C GLN A 44 -5.14 -0.72 8.89
N PRO A 45 -5.43 0.59 8.87
CA PRO A 45 -4.41 1.65 8.94
C PRO A 45 -3.60 1.64 10.24
N ASN A 46 -4.13 1.02 11.31
CA ASN A 46 -3.42 0.76 12.55
C ASN A 46 -2.22 -0.20 12.39
N LYS A 47 -2.18 -1.01 11.32
CA LYS A 47 -1.05 -1.89 11.00
C LYS A 47 0.07 -1.18 10.24
N ILE A 48 -0.09 0.08 9.83
CA ILE A 48 0.95 0.84 9.14
C ILE A 48 2.09 1.14 10.12
N GLU A 49 3.29 0.65 9.81
CA GLU A 49 4.51 0.84 10.60
C GLU A 49 5.36 1.98 10.05
N LYS A 50 5.38 2.13 8.73
CA LYS A 50 6.22 3.11 8.03
C LYS A 50 5.52 3.59 6.77
N ILE A 51 5.66 4.88 6.49
CA ILE A 51 5.23 5.51 5.24
C ILE A 51 6.45 6.20 4.65
N GLU A 52 6.78 5.87 3.40
CA GLU A 52 7.87 6.50 2.67
C GLU A 52 7.31 7.21 1.45
N GLN A 53 7.88 8.37 1.10
CA GLN A 53 7.57 9.01 -0.16
C GLN A 53 8.22 8.23 -1.31
N GLY A 54 7.44 7.94 -2.34
CA GLY A 54 7.90 7.30 -3.55
C GLY A 54 8.63 8.27 -4.47
N LYS A 55 9.01 7.79 -5.66
CA LYS A 55 9.72 8.59 -6.67
C LYS A 55 8.91 9.76 -7.23
N SER A 56 7.58 9.69 -7.18
CA SER A 56 6.68 10.75 -7.63
C SER A 56 5.94 11.39 -6.46
N LYS A 57 5.59 12.67 -6.60
CA LYS A 57 5.00 13.50 -5.54
C LYS A 57 3.74 12.89 -4.89
N ASN A 58 2.97 12.12 -5.64
CA ASN A 58 1.73 11.49 -5.20
C ASN A 58 1.84 9.98 -4.95
N ARG A 59 3.05 9.41 -5.04
CA ARG A 59 3.28 7.99 -4.82
C ARG A 59 3.91 7.78 -3.46
N PHE A 60 3.42 6.77 -2.77
CA PHE A 60 3.85 6.45 -1.41
C PHE A 60 4.01 4.95 -1.26
N LYS A 61 4.90 4.59 -0.35
CA LYS A 61 5.19 3.22 0.01
C LYS A 61 4.76 3.00 1.46
N LEU A 62 3.77 2.16 1.62
CA LEU A 62 3.21 1.79 2.91
C LEU A 62 3.79 0.46 3.35
N TRP A 63 4.24 0.40 4.59
CA TRP A 63 4.71 -0.82 5.22
C TRP A 63 3.71 -1.22 6.30
N PHE A 64 3.03 -2.34 6.09
CA PHE A 64 2.08 -2.89 7.04
C PHE A 64 2.68 -4.05 7.81
N LYS A 65 2.51 -4.06 9.13
CA LYS A 65 2.85 -5.19 9.99
C LYS A 65 2.00 -6.41 9.62
N MET A 66 2.63 -7.48 9.15
CA MET A 66 1.97 -8.79 9.02
C MET A 66 2.21 -9.65 10.25
N SER A 67 3.48 -9.75 10.66
CA SER A 67 3.92 -10.49 11.84
C SER A 67 5.14 -9.81 12.44
N ASN A 68 5.71 -10.38 13.51
CA ASN A 68 6.96 -9.86 14.08
C ASN A 68 8.16 -9.96 13.13
N LYS A 69 8.08 -10.78 12.06
CA LYS A 69 9.17 -11.02 11.11
C LYS A 69 8.92 -10.41 9.72
N TYR A 70 7.67 -10.20 9.34
CA TYR A 70 7.30 -9.82 7.97
C TYR A 70 6.42 -8.57 7.95
N SER A 71 6.57 -7.79 6.89
CA SER A 71 5.69 -6.68 6.56
C SER A 71 5.20 -6.80 5.12
N LEU A 72 3.96 -6.38 4.87
CA LEU A 72 3.43 -6.20 3.54
C LEU A 72 3.79 -4.80 3.09
N VAL A 73 4.39 -4.71 1.91
CA VAL A 73 4.73 -3.44 1.28
C VAL A 73 3.72 -3.17 0.18
N LEU A 74 3.05 -2.03 0.25
CA LEU A 74 2.16 -1.53 -0.81
C LEU A 74 2.74 -0.25 -1.40
N ILE A 75 2.81 -0.19 -2.73
CA ILE A 75 3.04 1.06 -3.46
C ILE A 75 1.69 1.58 -3.88
N ILE A 76 1.34 2.76 -3.41
CA ILE A 76 0.09 3.43 -3.72
C ILE A 76 0.36 4.75 -4.41
N GLU A 77 -0.57 5.18 -5.24
CA GLU A 77 -0.57 6.47 -5.89
C GLU A 77 -1.93 7.12 -5.72
N PHE A 78 -1.91 8.38 -5.30
CA PHE A 78 -3.13 9.17 -5.15
C PHE A 78 -3.44 9.90 -6.45
N ASP A 79 -4.63 9.67 -6.97
CA ASP A 79 -5.20 10.42 -8.08
C ASP A 79 -6.34 11.26 -7.54
N THR A 80 -6.22 12.58 -7.63
CA THR A 80 -7.22 13.54 -7.16
C THR A 80 -8.60 13.35 -7.80
N SER A 81 -8.68 12.60 -8.91
CA SER A 81 -9.93 12.32 -9.63
C SER A 81 -10.45 10.89 -9.45
N LYS A 82 -9.61 9.93 -9.01
CA LYS A 82 -9.92 8.48 -9.06
C LYS A 82 -9.66 7.73 -7.74
N GLY A 83 -9.38 8.45 -6.66
CA GLY A 83 -9.15 7.85 -5.33
C GLY A 83 -7.74 7.30 -5.16
N LEU A 84 -7.63 6.07 -4.63
CA LEU A 84 -6.34 5.42 -4.36
C LEU A 84 -6.09 4.32 -5.37
N LYS A 85 -4.93 4.38 -6.03
CA LYS A 85 -4.47 3.32 -6.93
C LYS A 85 -3.35 2.53 -6.29
N VAL A 86 -3.49 1.22 -6.21
CA VAL A 86 -2.42 0.31 -5.81
C VAL A 86 -1.60 -0.07 -7.04
N ILE A 87 -0.32 0.29 -7.03
CA ILE A 87 0.61 0.08 -8.14
C ILE A 87 1.29 -1.30 -8.04
N SER A 88 1.67 -1.70 -6.83
CA SER A 88 2.40 -2.95 -6.59
C SER A 88 2.31 -3.36 -5.12
N ALA A 89 2.47 -4.66 -4.86
CA ALA A 89 2.52 -5.19 -3.51
C ALA A 89 3.51 -6.35 -3.38
N TRP A 90 4.13 -6.49 -2.20
CA TRP A 90 4.97 -7.64 -1.89
C TRP A 90 5.20 -7.83 -0.39
N ASN A 91 5.49 -9.06 0.02
CA ASN A 91 5.99 -9.35 1.36
C ASN A 91 7.48 -9.02 1.45
N SER A 92 7.87 -8.34 2.53
CA SER A 92 9.25 -8.06 2.86
C SER A 92 9.57 -8.59 4.25
N SER A 93 10.75 -9.17 4.44
CA SER A 93 11.25 -9.52 5.77
C SER A 93 11.79 -8.28 6.45
N ARG A 94 11.48 -8.10 7.73
CA ARG A 94 11.94 -6.96 8.54
C ARG A 94 13.45 -6.86 8.68
N ARG A 95 14.17 -7.96 8.49
CA ARG A 95 15.64 -7.96 8.45
C ARG A 95 16.20 -7.08 7.33
N TRP A 96 15.43 -6.85 6.26
CA TRP A 96 15.83 -6.04 5.11
C TRP A 96 15.23 -4.62 5.15
N GLN A 97 14.68 -4.21 6.31
CA GLN A 97 14.07 -2.90 6.52
C GLN A 97 14.97 -1.92 7.27
N ASN A 98 16.05 -2.43 7.88
CA ASN A 98 17.08 -1.65 8.58
C ASN A 98 18.24 -1.33 7.64
#